data_AF-A0A927STJ6-F1
#
_entry.id   AF-A0A927STJ6-F1
#
_cell.length_a   1.000
_cell.length_b   1.000
_cell.length_c   1.000
_cell.angle_alpha   90.00
_cell.angle_beta   90.00
_cell.angle_gamma   90.00
#
_symmetry.space_group_name_H-M   'P 1'
#
loop_
_entity.id
_entity.type
_entity.pdbx_description
1 polymer ?
#
loop_
_entity_poly.entity_id
_entity_poly.type
_entity_poly.pdbx_seq_one_letter_code
_entity_poly.pdbx_strand_id
1 'polypeptide(L)'
;MNYHEEIKKAYPDAEQILHLRREKVKKPLARVLDALVGLFTPMPEITETADVLSDLGAYYLVLRDGRQLLVRLAADGTEEQDVTGLYDGRQLVLEGNRFVKLVKIHG
;
A
#
# COMPACT_ATOMS: atom_id res chain seq x y z
N MET A 1 -6.50 -16.38 -7.16
CA MET A 1 -7.49 -15.56 -6.44
C MET A 1 -7.83 -14.35 -7.28
N ASN A 2 -9.10 -13.97 -7.34
CA ASN A 2 -9.52 -12.75 -8.04
C ASN A 2 -9.86 -11.71 -6.98
N TYR A 3 -8.84 -10.94 -6.58
CA TYR A 3 -8.94 -9.96 -5.51
C TYR A 3 -10.02 -8.89 -5.74
N HIS A 4 -10.40 -8.61 -7.00
CA HIS A 4 -11.47 -7.66 -7.32
C HIS A 4 -12.85 -8.16 -6.90
N GLU A 5 -13.10 -9.46 -7.04
CA GLU A 5 -14.38 -10.04 -6.65
C GLU A 5 -14.43 -10.29 -5.14
N GLU A 6 -13.30 -10.57 -4.52
CA GLU A 6 -13.19 -10.75 -3.07
C GLU A 6 -13.43 -9.44 -2.31
N ILE A 7 -12.82 -8.32 -2.75
CA ILE A 7 -13.03 -7.04 -2.08
C ILE A 7 -14.48 -6.55 -2.18
N LYS A 8 -15.15 -6.78 -3.33
CA LYS A 8 -16.57 -6.43 -3.50
C LYS A 8 -17.47 -7.25 -2.57
N LYS A 9 -17.15 -8.54 -2.37
CA LYS A 9 -17.90 -9.42 -1.46
C LYS A 9 -17.67 -9.05 0.00
N ALA A 10 -16.46 -8.61 0.35
CA ALA A 10 -16.11 -8.19 1.71
C ALA A 10 -16.75 -6.84 2.07
N TYR A 11 -16.89 -5.93 1.10
CA TYR A 11 -17.47 -4.60 1.30
C TYR A 11 -18.62 -4.32 0.33
N PRO A 12 -19.75 -5.03 0.45
CA PRO A 12 -20.90 -4.85 -0.46
C PRO A 12 -21.58 -3.48 -0.29
N ASP A 13 -21.44 -2.87 0.89
CA ASP A 13 -22.03 -1.58 1.23
C ASP A 13 -21.06 -0.40 1.00
N ALA A 14 -19.91 -0.64 0.35
CA ALA A 14 -18.96 0.44 0.08
C ALA A 14 -19.53 1.42 -0.95
N GLU A 15 -19.52 2.71 -0.61
CA GLU A 15 -19.88 3.78 -1.54
C GLU A 15 -18.93 3.80 -2.75
N GLN A 16 -17.67 3.46 -2.53
CA GLN A 16 -16.68 3.39 -3.60
C GLN A 16 -15.53 2.44 -3.23
N ILE A 17 -15.06 1.67 -4.20
CA ILE A 17 -13.83 0.86 -4.08
C ILE A 17 -12.88 1.25 -5.21
N LEU A 18 -11.67 1.66 -4.84
CA LEU A 18 -10.60 2.02 -5.76
C LEU A 18 -9.47 1.01 -5.68
N HIS A 19 -8.99 0.53 -6.82
CA HIS A 19 -7.73 -0.21 -6.87
C HIS A 19 -6.57 0.77 -6.78
N LEU A 20 -5.63 0.49 -5.90
CA LEU A 20 -4.41 1.25 -5.70
C LEU A 20 -3.18 0.43 -6.12
N ARG A 21 -2.22 1.08 -6.76
CA ARG A 21 -0.86 0.57 -6.93
C ARG A 21 0.04 1.19 -5.88
N ARG A 22 0.74 0.37 -5.11
CA ARG A 22 1.80 0.83 -4.22
C ARG A 22 3.06 1.15 -5.03
N GLU A 23 3.65 2.29 -4.73
CA GLU A 23 4.95 2.76 -5.21
C GLU A 23 5.78 3.13 -3.98
N LYS A 24 6.98 2.59 -3.85
CA LYS A 24 7.91 3.05 -2.80
C LYS A 24 8.32 4.48 -3.11
N VAL A 25 8.10 5.39 -2.17
CA VAL A 25 8.67 6.72 -2.27
C VAL A 25 10.15 6.55 -1.97
N LYS A 26 10.99 6.49 -3.01
CA LYS A 26 12.43 6.61 -2.83
C LYS A 26 12.68 7.94 -2.15
N LYS A 27 12.97 7.92 -0.83
CA LYS A 27 13.56 9.09 -0.17
C LYS A 27 14.81 9.42 -0.98
N PRO A 28 14.96 10.64 -1.55
CA PRO A 28 16.20 11.03 -2.18
C PRO A 28 17.23 11.32 -1.07
N LEU A 29 17.74 10.28 -0.41
CA LEU A 29 18.71 10.41 0.67
C LEU A 29 19.79 9.33 0.69
N ALA A 30 20.09 8.70 -0.45
CA ALA A 30 21.07 7.61 -0.52
C ALA A 30 22.03 7.74 -1.71
N ARG A 31 22.44 8.96 -2.06
CA ARG A 31 23.69 9.17 -2.84
C ARG A 31 24.77 9.93 -2.06
N VAL A 32 24.47 10.38 -0.85
CA VAL A 32 25.42 11.13 -0.02
C VAL A 32 25.98 10.29 1.14
N LEU A 33 25.28 9.23 1.57
CA LEU A 33 25.73 8.39 2.71
C LEU A 33 26.57 7.16 2.30
N ASP A 34 26.46 6.66 1.07
CA ASP A 34 27.26 5.51 0.60
C ASP A 34 28.78 5.82 0.51
N ALA A 35 29.17 7.09 0.50
CA ALA A 35 30.58 7.47 0.55
C ALA A 35 31.17 7.46 1.97
N LEU A 36 30.34 7.39 3.03
CA LEU A 36 30.78 7.51 4.43
C LEU A 36 30.53 6.27 5.28
N VAL A 37 29.67 5.34 4.84
CA VAL A 37 29.31 4.12 5.61
C VAL A 37 30.11 2.88 5.17
N GLY A 38 31.13 3.04 4.32
CA GLY A 38 32.06 1.96 3.96
C GLY A 38 32.96 1.43 5.09
N LEU A 39 32.75 1.85 6.35
CA LEU A 39 33.64 1.49 7.47
C LEU A 39 32.99 0.74 8.64
N PHE A 40 31.66 0.73 8.83
CA PHE A 40 31.09 0.16 10.07
C PHE A 40 29.62 -0.27 9.95
N THR A 41 29.31 -1.41 9.32
CA THR A 41 28.25 -2.33 9.78
C THR A 41 28.18 -3.59 8.91
N PRO A 42 28.29 -4.81 9.48
CA PRO A 42 27.85 -6.02 8.80
C PRO A 42 26.35 -6.24 9.02
N MET A 43 25.70 -6.69 7.94
CA MET A 43 24.33 -7.22 7.77
C MET A 43 23.15 -6.25 7.57
N PRO A 44 22.48 -6.43 6.41
CA PRO A 44 21.02 -6.48 6.38
C PRO A 44 20.54 -7.64 5.47
N GLU A 45 20.37 -8.84 6.01
CA GLU A 45 19.79 -9.98 5.25
C GLU A 45 18.29 -10.19 5.51
N ILE A 46 17.62 -9.27 6.23
CA ILE A 46 16.22 -9.47 6.68
C ILE A 46 15.25 -8.47 6.03
N THR A 47 15.74 -7.38 5.44
CA THR A 47 14.88 -6.29 4.92
C THR A 47 14.38 -6.54 3.50
N GLU A 48 15.13 -7.29 2.68
CA GLU A 48 14.72 -7.58 1.30
C GLU A 48 13.59 -8.62 1.21
N THR A 49 13.53 -9.58 2.13
CA THR A 49 12.56 -10.69 2.06
C THR A 49 11.13 -10.24 2.40
N ALA A 50 10.97 -9.30 3.32
CA ALA A 50 9.67 -8.68 3.62
C ALA A 50 9.16 -7.83 2.44
N ASP A 51 10.08 -7.22 1.70
CA ASP A 51 9.78 -6.40 0.54
C ASP A 51 9.25 -7.21 -0.66
N VAL A 52 9.69 -8.47 -0.82
CA VAL A 52 9.19 -9.38 -1.86
C VAL A 52 7.81 -9.97 -1.49
N LEU A 53 7.57 -10.30 -0.21
CA LEU A 53 6.27 -10.80 0.27
C LEU A 53 5.18 -9.71 0.21
N SER A 54 5.58 -8.47 0.40
CA SER A 54 4.70 -7.31 0.30
C SER A 54 4.20 -6.99 -1.11
N ASP A 55 4.84 -7.53 -2.15
CA ASP A 55 4.51 -7.29 -3.57
C ASP A 55 3.41 -8.23 -4.12
N LEU A 56 3.02 -9.24 -3.34
CA LEU A 56 2.00 -10.23 -3.75
C LEU A 56 0.56 -9.86 -3.36
N GLY A 57 0.37 -8.74 -2.66
CA GLY A 57 -0.94 -8.24 -2.23
C GLY A 57 -1.52 -7.16 -3.15
N ALA A 58 -2.83 -7.12 -3.28
CA ALA A 58 -3.56 -6.05 -3.97
C ALA A 58 -4.08 -5.02 -2.95
N TYR A 59 -3.92 -3.73 -3.25
CA TYR A 59 -4.32 -2.65 -2.36
C TYR A 59 -5.58 -1.97 -2.86
N TYR A 60 -6.53 -1.70 -1.96
CA TYR A 60 -7.78 -1.04 -2.28
C TYR A 60 -8.04 0.11 -1.33
N LEU A 61 -8.62 1.19 -1.84
CA LEU A 61 -9.24 2.20 -1.00
C LEU A 61 -10.75 1.97 -0.99
N VAL A 62 -11.30 1.70 0.19
CA VAL A 62 -12.73 1.50 0.40
C VAL A 62 -13.28 2.76 1.08
N LEU A 63 -14.28 3.38 0.44
CA LEU A 63 -15.04 4.48 1.02
C LEU A 63 -16.35 3.92 1.52
N ARG A 64 -16.64 4.16 2.80
CA ARG A 64 -17.86 3.70 3.45
C ARG A 64 -18.18 4.60 4.63
N ASP A 65 -19.42 5.05 4.74
CA ASP A 65 -19.92 5.82 5.89
C ASP A 65 -19.06 7.07 6.17
N GLY A 66 -18.58 7.71 5.10
CA GLY A 66 -17.67 8.87 5.19
C GLY A 66 -16.23 8.55 5.65
N ARG A 67 -15.88 7.28 5.88
CA ARG A 67 -14.53 6.82 6.22
C ARG A 67 -13.79 6.31 4.98
N GLN A 68 -12.47 6.40 5.02
CA GLN A 68 -11.59 5.86 3.98
C GLN A 68 -10.70 4.78 4.61
N LEU A 69 -10.81 3.56 4.11
CA LEU A 69 -10.04 2.41 4.58
C LEU A 69 -9.08 1.96 3.49
N LEU A 70 -7.79 1.87 3.82
CA LEU A 70 -6.81 1.18 3.00
C LEU A 70 -6.86 -0.30 3.35
N VAL A 71 -7.17 -1.14 2.36
CA VAL A 71 -7.28 -2.59 2.52
C VAL A 71 -6.23 -3.26 1.65
N ARG A 72 -5.42 -4.15 2.22
CA ARG A 72 -4.49 -5.02 1.49
C ARG A 72 -5.04 -6.44 1.53
N LEU A 73 -5.32 -7.01 0.36
CA LEU A 73 -5.65 -8.42 0.18
C LEU A 73 -4.42 -9.17 -0.29
N ALA A 74 -3.97 -10.16 0.47
CA ALA A 74 -2.84 -11.01 0.14
C ALA A 74 -3.14 -12.48 0.49
N ALA A 75 -2.30 -13.40 0.04
CA ALA A 75 -2.50 -14.83 0.29
C ALA A 75 -2.33 -15.22 1.77
N ASP A 76 -1.60 -14.41 2.54
CA ASP A 76 -1.36 -14.55 3.97
C ASP A 76 -2.44 -13.89 4.85
N GLY A 77 -3.29 -13.04 4.26
CA GLY A 77 -4.41 -12.44 4.97
C GLY A 77 -4.90 -11.11 4.38
N THR A 78 -5.85 -10.51 5.10
CA THR A 78 -6.38 -9.18 4.85
C THR A 78 -5.90 -8.23 5.93
N GLU A 79 -5.33 -7.10 5.53
CA GLU A 79 -4.94 -6.02 6.44
C GLU A 79 -5.77 -4.77 6.13
N GLU A 80 -6.21 -4.07 7.16
CA GLU A 80 -7.06 -2.87 7.06
C GLU A 80 -6.48 -1.74 7.90
N GLN A 81 -6.48 -0.53 7.34
CA GLN A 81 -6.02 0.67 8.02
C GLN A 81 -6.92 1.86 7.70
N ASP A 82 -7.36 2.58 8.74
CA ASP A 82 -8.09 3.83 8.57
C ASP A 82 -7.13 4.93 8.07
N VAL A 83 -7.49 5.52 6.93
CA VAL A 83 -6.74 6.57 6.24
C VAL A 83 -7.61 7.78 5.94
N THR A 84 -8.69 7.95 6.70
CA THR A 84 -9.65 9.05 6.53
C THR A 84 -8.94 10.40 6.52
N GLY A 85 -9.13 11.15 5.43
CA GLY A 85 -8.53 12.48 5.23
C GLY A 85 -7.08 12.47 4.73
N LEU A 86 -6.47 11.30 4.52
CA LEU A 86 -5.12 11.17 3.97
C LEU A 86 -5.11 10.98 2.44
N TYR A 87 -6.22 10.52 1.85
CA TYR A 87 -6.36 10.40 0.40
C TYR A 87 -6.79 11.74 -0.21
N ASP A 88 -6.00 12.23 -1.16
CA ASP A 88 -6.24 13.53 -1.83
C ASP A 88 -7.14 13.43 -3.07
N GLY A 89 -7.73 12.26 -3.33
CA GLY A 89 -8.53 11.99 -4.53
C GLY A 89 -7.74 11.45 -5.72
N ARG A 90 -6.40 11.46 -5.66
CA ARG A 90 -5.50 10.91 -6.68
C ARG A 90 -4.55 9.88 -6.10
N GLN A 91 -3.97 10.19 -4.96
CA GLN A 91 -2.96 9.38 -4.28
C GLN A 91 -3.15 9.40 -2.76
N LEU A 92 -2.66 8.36 -2.12
CA LEU A 92 -2.53 8.25 -0.66
C LEU A 92 -1.03 8.10 -0.36
N VAL A 93 -0.49 8.85 0.59
CA VAL A 93 0.90 8.69 1.04
C VAL A 93 0.88 8.25 2.49
N LEU A 94 1.48 7.10 2.77
CA LEU A 94 1.48 6.50 4.10
C LEU A 94 2.81 5.78 4.35
N GLU A 95 3.48 6.09 5.45
CA GLU A 95 4.71 5.41 5.91
C GLU A 95 5.82 5.29 4.84
N GLY A 96 6.02 6.33 4.02
CA GLY A 96 7.03 6.30 2.95
C GLY A 96 6.61 5.51 1.70
N ASN A 97 5.35 5.07 1.64
CA ASN A 97 4.74 4.48 0.47
C ASN A 97 3.74 5.44 -0.15
N ARG A 98 3.65 5.42 -1.48
CA ARG A 98 2.67 6.17 -2.25
C ARG A 98 1.75 5.17 -2.92
N PHE A 99 0.46 5.35 -2.74
CA PHE A 99 -0.57 4.53 -3.34
C PHE A 99 -1.29 5.36 -4.38
N VAL A 100 -1.16 4.95 -5.65
CA VAL A 100 -1.72 5.68 -6.79
C VAL A 100 -2.96 4.96 -7.27
N LYS A 101 -4.05 5.70 -7.49
CA LYS A 101 -5.28 5.14 -8.06
C LYS A 101 -5.02 4.56 -9.45
N LEU A 102 -5.32 3.27 -9.63
CA LEU A 102 -5.31 2.61 -10.92
C LEU A 102 -6.68 2.68 -11.60
N VAL A 103 -7.72 2.20 -10.91
CA VAL A 103 -9.06 2.06 -11.48
C VAL A 103 -10.14 2.11 -10.40
N LYS A 104 -11.31 2.67 -10.72
CA LYS A 104 -12.51 2.56 -9.87
C LYS A 104 -13.16 1.21 -10.17
N ILE A 105 -13.31 0.37 -9.14
CA ILE A 105 -13.87 -0.98 -9.26
C ILE A 105 -15.35 -1.00 -8.91
N HIS A 106 -15.77 -0.15 -7.97
CA HIS A 106 -17.13 -0.13 -7.47
C HIS A 106 -17.54 1.29 -7.05
N GLY A 107 -18.85 1.53 -7.12
CA GLY A 107 -19.56 2.69 -6.58
C GLY A 107 -20.54 3.24 -7.58
#